data_AF-A0AAU5YXJ9-F1
#
_entry.id   AF-A0AAU5YXJ9-F1
#
_cell.length_a   1.000
_cell.length_b   1.000
_cell.length_c   1.000
_cell.angle_alpha   90.00
_cell.angle_beta   90.00
_cell.angle_gamma   90.00
#
_symmetry.space_group_name_H-M   'P 1'
#
loop_
_entity.id
_entity.type
_entity.pdbx_description
1 polymer ?
#
loop_
_entity_poly.entity_id
_entity_poly.type
_entity_poly.pdbx_seq_one_letter_code
_entity_poly.pdbx_strand_id
1 'polypeptide(L)'
;MIPTWIGVVGIIMAALSPLLVLGGVALGSYMVRKSDRELNTWRHREETMRMVRWAVEQILEGSDAGTDAGVVTLRSLMRSELLQPEDYELVAALTGAVAIDRVGPAAYADIADLDVEIVEGDGENG
;
A
#
# COMPACT_ATOMS: atom_id res chain seq x y z
N MET A 1 22.28 52.67 -42.19
CA MET A 1 23.24 51.58 -41.93
C MET A 1 22.72 50.82 -40.72
N ILE A 2 22.49 49.51 -40.81
CA ILE A 2 22.04 48.72 -39.66
C ILE A 2 23.22 48.60 -38.69
N PRO A 3 23.04 48.91 -37.39
CA PRO A 3 24.09 48.76 -36.40
C PRO A 3 24.55 47.30 -36.32
N THR A 4 25.86 47.08 -36.50
CA THR A 4 26.47 45.73 -36.55
C THR A 4 26.27 44.93 -35.28
N TRP A 5 26.10 45.59 -34.13
CA TRP A 5 25.83 44.94 -32.84
C TRP A 5 24.50 44.16 -32.82
N ILE A 6 23.48 44.59 -33.59
CA ILE A 6 22.19 43.89 -33.67
C ILE A 6 22.36 42.51 -34.31
N GLY A 7 23.22 42.41 -35.33
CA GLY A 7 23.54 41.14 -35.98
C GLY A 7 24.26 40.17 -35.04
N VAL A 8 25.20 40.67 -34.24
CA VAL A 8 25.94 39.86 -33.25
C VAL A 8 25.00 39.30 -32.19
N VAL A 9 24.10 40.13 -31.63
CA VAL A 9 23.10 39.68 -30.66
C VAL A 9 22.14 38.65 -31.26
N GLY A 10 21.70 38.86 -32.51
CA GLY A 10 20.83 37.92 -33.21
C GLY A 10 21.47 36.53 -33.39
N ILE A 11 22.75 36.48 -33.77
CA ILE A 11 23.50 35.23 -33.92
C ILE A 11 23.67 34.52 -32.57
N ILE A 12 24.00 35.26 -31.52
CA ILE A 12 24.13 34.71 -30.16
C ILE A 12 22.78 34.13 -29.71
N MET A 13 21.68 34.87 -29.87
CA MET A 13 20.35 34.40 -29.48
C MET A 13 19.91 33.19 -30.31
N ALA A 14 20.16 33.17 -31.62
CA ALA A 14 19.82 32.03 -32.47
C ALA A 14 20.62 30.77 -32.10
N ALA A 15 21.88 30.92 -31.68
CA ALA A 15 22.70 29.81 -31.21
C ALA A 15 22.32 29.36 -29.79
N LEU A 16 21.90 30.28 -28.92
CA LEU A 16 21.58 29.99 -27.51
C LEU A 16 20.16 29.43 -27.34
N SER A 17 19.22 29.83 -28.20
CA SER A 17 17.80 29.47 -28.12
C SER A 17 17.56 27.94 -28.10
N PRO A 18 18.19 27.12 -28.97
CA PRO A 18 18.04 25.66 -28.93
C PRO A 18 18.51 25.06 -27.60
N LEU A 19 19.60 25.59 -27.02
CA LEU A 19 20.13 25.12 -25.74
C LEU A 19 19.18 25.46 -24.59
N LEU A 20 18.60 26.66 -24.60
CA LEU A 20 17.60 27.06 -23.62
C LEU A 20 16.31 26.23 -23.73
N VAL A 21 15.86 25.94 -24.95
CA VAL A 21 14.70 25.07 -25.20
C VAL A 21 14.97 23.66 -24.69
N LEU A 22 16.12 23.07 -25.03
CA LEU A 22 16.50 21.73 -24.53
C LEU A 22 16.63 21.70 -23.01
N GLY A 23 17.24 22.73 -22.42
CA GLY A 23 17.34 22.90 -20.97
C GLY A 23 15.96 22.98 -20.30
N GLY A 24 15.05 23.77 -20.87
CA GLY A 24 13.67 23.90 -20.39
C GLY A 24 12.90 22.57 -20.45
N VAL A 25 13.00 21.84 -21.56
CA VAL A 25 12.35 20.53 -21.72
C VAL A 25 12.92 19.49 -20.75
N ALA A 26 14.24 19.45 -20.58
CA ALA A 26 14.89 18.52 -19.65
C ALA A 26 14.46 18.78 -18.20
N LEU A 27 14.46 20.05 -17.79
CA LEU A 27 14.08 20.46 -16.44
C LEU A 27 12.58 20.21 -16.18
N GLY A 28 11.72 20.53 -17.15
CA GLY A 28 10.29 20.22 -17.08
C GLY A 28 10.02 18.72 -16.96
N SER A 29 10.67 17.91 -17.78
CA SER A 29 10.54 16.45 -17.73
C SER A 29 11.03 15.85 -16.41
N TYR A 30 12.06 16.45 -15.81
CA TYR A 30 12.55 16.04 -14.50
C TYR A 30 11.53 16.37 -13.39
N MET A 31 10.95 17.57 -13.41
CA MET A 31 9.94 17.97 -12.43
C MET A 31 8.67 17.13 -12.52
N VAL A 32 8.19 16.82 -13.72
CA VAL A 32 7.03 15.93 -13.93
C VAL A 32 7.31 14.56 -13.33
N ARG A 33 8.47 13.96 -13.63
CA ARG A 33 8.83 12.65 -13.07
C ARG A 33 8.91 12.65 -11.55
N LYS A 34 9.35 13.75 -10.94
CA LYS A 34 9.35 13.88 -9.49
C LYS A 34 7.91 13.98 -8.95
N SER A 35 7.08 14.82 -9.58
CA SER A 35 5.67 14.98 -9.23
C SER A 35 4.90 13.66 -9.35
N ASP A 36 5.13 12.88 -10.41
CA ASP A 36 4.48 11.60 -10.62
C ASP A 36 4.79 10.59 -9.51
N ARG A 37 6.03 10.62 -8.97
CA ARG A 37 6.43 9.75 -7.84
C ARG A 37 5.72 10.14 -6.55
N GLU A 38 5.63 11.43 -6.27
CA GLU A 38 4.90 11.95 -5.10
C GLU A 38 3.40 11.64 -5.20
N LEU A 39 2.82 11.82 -6.40
CA LEU A 39 1.42 11.52 -6.68
C LEU A 39 1.12 10.03 -6.57
N ASN A 40 2.03 9.17 -7.04
CA ASN A 40 1.90 7.72 -6.92
C ASN A 40 1.85 7.30 -5.45
N THR A 41 2.72 7.88 -4.62
CA THR A 41 2.74 7.64 -3.17
C THR A 41 1.41 8.06 -2.54
N TRP A 42 0.92 9.26 -2.84
CA TRP A 42 -0.37 9.71 -2.31
C TRP A 42 -1.54 8.81 -2.75
N ARG A 43 -1.54 8.36 -4.01
CA ARG A 43 -2.56 7.46 -4.55
C ARG A 43 -2.55 6.07 -3.92
N HIS A 44 -1.36 5.49 -3.72
CA HIS A 44 -1.22 4.19 -3.07
C HIS A 44 -1.77 4.22 -1.63
N ARG A 45 -1.55 5.34 -0.93
CA ARG A 45 -2.10 5.56 0.42
C ARG A 45 -3.61 5.66 0.43
N GLU A 46 -4.19 6.44 -0.48
CA GLU A 46 -5.64 6.59 -0.63
C GLU A 46 -6.32 5.25 -0.97
N GLU A 47 -5.74 4.48 -1.89
CA GLU A 47 -6.26 3.17 -2.29
C GLU A 47 -6.14 2.15 -1.14
N THR A 48 -5.04 2.18 -0.39
CA THR A 48 -4.87 1.35 0.82
C THR A 48 -5.93 1.67 1.87
N MET A 49 -6.11 2.93 2.24
CA MET A 49 -7.11 3.33 3.24
C MET A 49 -8.55 3.03 2.79
N ARG A 50 -8.83 3.13 1.48
CA ARG A 50 -10.13 2.75 0.92
C ARG A 50 -10.38 1.25 1.07
N MET A 51 -9.39 0.41 0.78
CA MET A 51 -9.52 -1.04 0.93
C MET A 51 -9.58 -1.49 2.40
N VAL A 52 -8.79 -0.87 3.28
CA VAL A 52 -8.88 -1.11 4.73
C VAL A 52 -10.26 -0.76 5.24
N ARG A 53 -10.79 0.41 4.87
CA ARG A 53 -12.15 0.81 5.25
C ARG A 53 -13.19 -0.18 4.75
N TRP A 54 -13.16 -0.54 3.46
CA TRP A 54 -14.09 -1.51 2.89
C TRP A 54 -13.99 -2.87 3.62
N ALA A 55 -12.78 -3.35 3.91
CA ALA A 55 -12.59 -4.60 4.63
C ALA A 55 -13.20 -4.54 6.04
N VAL A 56 -13.01 -3.43 6.76
CA VAL A 56 -13.63 -3.20 8.07
C VAL A 56 -15.15 -3.12 7.97
N GLU A 57 -15.69 -2.44 6.96
CA GLU A 57 -17.14 -2.39 6.70
C GLU A 57 -17.71 -3.80 6.50
N GLN A 58 -17.06 -4.66 5.70
CA GLN A 58 -17.51 -6.03 5.49
C GLN A 58 -17.42 -6.89 6.75
N ILE A 59 -16.41 -6.66 7.60
CA ILE A 59 -16.27 -7.36 8.89
C ILE A 59 -17.36 -6.95 9.86
N LEU A 60 -17.67 -5.65 9.93
CA LEU A 60 -18.69 -5.11 10.82
C LEU A 60 -20.12 -5.43 10.36
N GLU A 61 -20.33 -5.65 9.06
CA GLU A 61 -21.61 -6.11 8.52
C GLU A 61 -21.99 -7.51 9.04
N GLY A 62 -21.01 -8.30 9.50
CA GLY A 62 -21.25 -9.50 10.31
C GLY A 62 -21.78 -10.71 9.56
N SER A 63 -21.85 -10.67 8.22
CA SER A 63 -22.07 -11.87 7.41
C SER A 63 -20.82 -12.74 7.38
N ASP A 64 -20.96 -14.06 7.45
CA ASP A 64 -19.82 -14.99 7.44
C ASP A 64 -18.94 -14.77 6.19
N ALA A 65 -19.58 -14.74 5.02
CA ALA A 65 -18.89 -14.51 3.74
C ALA A 65 -18.27 -13.11 3.63
N GLY A 66 -18.94 -12.07 4.14
CA GLY A 66 -18.41 -10.70 4.11
C GLY A 66 -17.21 -10.53 5.03
N THR A 67 -17.28 -11.11 6.22
CA THR A 67 -16.18 -11.01 7.16
C THR A 67 -14.96 -11.80 6.70
N ASP A 68 -15.15 -12.99 6.13
CA ASP A 68 -14.05 -13.77 5.55
C ASP A 68 -13.39 -13.01 4.39
N ALA A 69 -14.19 -12.37 3.53
CA ALA A 69 -13.69 -11.51 2.46
C ALA A 69 -12.90 -10.30 3.01
N GLY A 70 -13.37 -9.68 4.09
CA GLY A 70 -12.67 -8.59 4.77
C GLY A 70 -11.33 -9.02 5.37
N VAL A 71 -11.30 -10.17 6.07
CA VAL A 71 -10.06 -10.73 6.66
C VAL A 71 -9.04 -11.08 5.58
N VAL A 72 -9.47 -11.74 4.50
CA VAL A 72 -8.59 -12.08 3.38
C VAL A 72 -8.03 -10.82 2.73
N THR A 73 -8.82 -9.76 2.63
CA THR A 73 -8.40 -8.46 2.08
C THR A 73 -7.36 -7.78 2.97
N LEU A 74 -7.54 -7.75 4.29
CA LEU A 74 -6.53 -7.22 5.21
C LEU A 74 -5.23 -8.05 5.15
N ARG A 75 -5.34 -9.39 5.10
CA ARG A 75 -4.18 -10.28 4.98
C ARG A 75 -3.44 -10.12 3.66
N SER A 76 -4.15 -9.88 2.56
CA SER A 76 -3.54 -9.66 1.24
C SER A 76 -2.88 -8.29 1.16
N LEU A 77 -3.44 -7.26 1.80
CA LEU A 77 -2.82 -5.93 1.91
C LEU A 77 -1.46 -5.97 2.60
N MET A 78 -1.29 -6.77 3.67
CA MET A 78 0.01 -6.93 4.33
C MET A 78 1.12 -7.53 3.43
N ARG A 79 0.74 -8.18 2.32
CA ARG A 79 1.67 -8.78 1.35
C ARG A 79 1.75 -7.98 0.04
N SER A 80 1.02 -6.88 -0.05
CA SER A 80 0.85 -6.08 -1.26
C SER A 80 1.89 -4.97 -1.32
N GLU A 81 2.38 -4.67 -2.53
CA GLU A 81 3.24 -3.51 -2.82
C GLU A 81 2.52 -2.16 -2.59
N LEU A 82 1.19 -2.17 -2.44
CA LEU A 82 0.40 -0.98 -2.16
C LEU A 82 0.62 -0.44 -0.74
N LEU A 83 1.04 -1.30 0.18
CA LEU A 83 1.19 -0.96 1.58
C LEU A 83 2.48 -0.19 1.82
N GLN A 84 2.34 1.05 2.28
CA GLN A 84 3.48 1.88 2.63
C GLN A 84 4.05 1.47 4.00
N PRO A 85 5.38 1.60 4.21
CA PRO A 85 6.02 1.25 5.48
C PRO A 85 5.37 1.94 6.69
N GLU A 86 4.90 3.17 6.51
CA GLU A 86 4.29 4.00 7.55
C GLU A 86 2.94 3.45 8.02
N ASP A 87 2.17 2.83 7.13
CA ASP A 87 0.82 2.33 7.43
C ASP A 87 0.82 0.82 7.80
N TYR A 88 1.99 0.16 7.79
CA TYR A 88 2.12 -1.27 8.08
C TYR A 88 1.66 -1.64 9.50
N GLU A 89 2.11 -0.89 10.51
CA GLU A 89 1.76 -1.19 11.91
C GLU A 89 0.27 -1.08 12.17
N LEU A 90 -0.40 -0.10 11.53
CA LEU A 90 -1.85 0.06 11.63
C LEU A 90 -2.58 -1.15 11.04
N VAL A 91 -2.25 -1.55 9.82
CA VAL A 91 -2.92 -2.67 9.14
C VAL A 91 -2.60 -4.00 9.83
N ALA A 92 -1.39 -4.18 10.35
CA ALA A 92 -1.01 -5.35 11.14
C ALA A 92 -1.81 -5.42 12.46
N ALA A 93 -1.95 -4.30 13.17
CA ALA A 93 -2.75 -4.22 14.39
C ALA A 93 -4.24 -4.50 14.12
N LEU A 94 -4.81 -3.95 13.04
CA LEU A 94 -6.18 -4.23 12.61
C LEU A 94 -6.40 -5.70 12.26
N THR A 95 -5.49 -6.28 11.47
CA THR A 95 -5.56 -7.70 11.11
C THR A 95 -5.45 -8.58 12.35
N GLY A 96 -4.57 -8.24 13.29
CA GLY A 96 -4.42 -8.93 14.57
C GLY A 96 -5.69 -8.85 15.43
N ALA A 97 -6.29 -7.66 15.55
CA ALA A 97 -7.51 -7.46 16.32
C ALA A 97 -8.69 -8.30 15.77
N VAL A 98 -8.87 -8.33 14.45
CA VAL A 98 -9.92 -9.12 13.79
C VAL A 98 -9.64 -10.62 13.92
N ALA A 99 -8.37 -11.03 13.80
CA ALA A 99 -7.99 -12.43 14.01
C ALA A 99 -8.25 -12.88 15.45
N ILE A 100 -7.97 -12.04 16.46
CA ILE A 100 -8.25 -12.33 17.87
C ILE A 100 -9.76 -12.43 18.11
N ASP A 101 -10.56 -11.53 17.53
CA ASP A 101 -12.02 -11.59 17.64
C ASP A 101 -12.59 -12.88 17.04
N ARG A 102 -12.04 -13.32 15.90
CA ARG A 102 -12.42 -14.57 15.23
C ARG A 102 -11.93 -15.85 15.90
N VAL A 103 -10.76 -15.81 16.52
CA VAL A 103 -10.21 -16.93 17.31
C VAL A 103 -10.79 -16.92 18.74
N GLY A 104 -11.40 -15.80 19.17
CA GLY A 104 -12.23 -15.71 20.36
C GLY A 104 -13.44 -16.64 20.32
N PRO A 105 -14.11 -16.83 21.48
CA PRO A 105 -14.64 -18.07 22.11
C PRO A 105 -15.09 -19.29 21.26
N ALA A 106 -15.38 -19.15 19.97
CA ALA A 106 -15.74 -20.24 19.06
C ALA A 106 -14.60 -21.28 18.89
N ALA A 107 -13.34 -20.85 18.79
CA ALA A 107 -12.21 -21.79 18.69
C ALA A 107 -11.99 -22.60 19.99
N TYR A 108 -12.42 -22.06 21.15
CA TYR A 108 -12.43 -22.81 22.41
C TYR A 108 -13.70 -23.65 22.58
N ALA A 109 -14.82 -23.30 21.92
CA ALA A 109 -16.02 -24.11 21.92
C ALA A 109 -15.81 -25.43 21.17
N ASP A 110 -15.10 -25.40 20.03
CA ASP A 110 -14.73 -26.61 19.29
C ASP A 110 -13.74 -27.50 20.07
N ILE A 111 -12.85 -26.90 20.87
CA ILE A 111 -11.93 -27.65 21.75
C ILE A 111 -12.64 -28.19 23.00
N ALA A 112 -13.70 -27.52 23.48
CA ALA A 112 -14.49 -27.97 24.62
C ALA A 112 -15.48 -29.10 24.26
N ASP A 113 -15.89 -29.20 22.99
CA ASP A 113 -16.77 -30.25 22.46
C ASP A 113 -15.98 -31.43 21.84
N LEU A 114 -14.70 -31.23 21.56
CA LEU A 114 -13.76 -32.33 21.35
C LEU A 114 -13.56 -33.02 22.70
N ASP A 115 -14.23 -34.15 22.88
CA ASP A 115 -13.92 -35.17 23.88
C ASP A 115 -12.50 -35.66 23.61
N VAL A 116 -11.50 -34.87 24.04
CA VAL A 116 -10.09 -35.21 23.88
C VAL A 116 -9.87 -36.44 24.74
N GLU A 117 -9.90 -37.59 24.09
CA GLU A 117 -9.36 -38.84 24.61
C GLU A 117 -7.88 -38.56 24.93
N ILE A 118 -7.63 -38.21 26.20
CA ILE A 118 -6.29 -38.21 26.75
C ILE A 118 -5.87 -39.67 26.70
N VAL A 119 -5.12 -40.03 25.67
CA VAL A 119 -4.35 -41.27 25.66
C VAL A 119 -3.30 -41.09 26.74
N GLU A 120 -3.67 -41.48 27.96
CA GLU A 120 -2.76 -41.71 29.06
C GLU A 120 -1.76 -42.74 28.55
N GLY A 121 -0.58 -42.25 28.17
CA GLY A 121 0.48 -43.06 27.59
C GLY A 121 0.76 -44.21 28.54
N ASP A 122 0.36 -45.40 28.11
CA ASP A 122 0.60 -46.67 28.78
C ASP A 122 2.05 -46.72 29.23
N GLY A 123 2.22 -46.68 30.54
CA GLY A 123 3.51 -46.74 31.19
C GLY A 123 4.03 -48.16 31.10
N GLU A 124 4.59 -48.57 29.96
CA GLU A 124 5.37 -49.81 29.87
C GLU A 124 6.23 -49.81 28.60
N ASN A 125 7.40 -49.18 28.67
CA ASN A 125 8.58 -49.61 27.92
C ASN A 125 9.75 -49.66 28.89
N GLY A 126 10.17 -50.90 29.20
CA GLY A 126 11.35 -51.23 29.99
C GLY A 126 12.67 -51.07 29.25
#